data_AF-A0A6H0S0X1-F1
#
_entry.id   AF-A0A6H0S0X1-F1
#
_cell.length_a   1.000
_cell.length_b   1.000
_cell.length_c   1.000
_cell.angle_alpha   90.00
_cell.angle_beta   90.00
_cell.angle_gamma   90.00
#
_symmetry.space_group_name_H-M   'P 1'
#
loop_
_entity.id
_entity.type
_entity.pdbx_description
1 polymer ?
#
loop_
_entity_poly.entity_id
_entity_poly.type
_entity_poly.pdbx_seq_one_letter_code
_entity_poly.pdbx_strand_id
1 'polypeptide(L)'
;MTDRADDTASVRDVAALQAVLDETQRALRRREPVALASDCQVMHDVAAVRVPAHLPAPVGDLSAELGAAAADAHAAAHMCLSVIEQTPNNYDAEFLSNLEQAGRQVQAAMATANKYLAGSATGPAAP
;
A
#
# COMPACT_ATOMS: atom_id res chain seq x y z
N MET A 1 -20.91 15.69 2.64
CA MET A 1 -21.16 14.51 3.51
C MET A 1 -20.41 13.25 3.03
N THR A 2 -19.71 13.30 1.89
CA THR A 2 -18.96 12.21 1.24
C THR A 2 -17.52 12.03 1.73
N ASP A 3 -16.83 13.11 2.16
CA ASP A 3 -15.40 13.10 2.56
C ASP A 3 -15.02 11.98 3.55
N ARG A 4 -15.73 11.88 4.66
CA ARG A 4 -15.34 10.97 5.76
C ARG A 4 -15.47 9.49 5.39
N ALA A 5 -16.40 9.15 4.51
CA ALA A 5 -16.60 7.77 4.06
C ALA A 5 -15.48 7.34 3.11
N ASP A 6 -15.08 8.23 2.21
CA ASP A 6 -13.98 8.02 1.26
C ASP A 6 -12.63 7.96 1.99
N ASP A 7 -12.40 8.85 2.98
CA ASP A 7 -11.23 8.78 3.87
C ASP A 7 -11.11 7.42 4.56
N THR A 8 -12.22 6.93 5.12
CA THR A 8 -12.22 5.65 5.85
C THR A 8 -12.01 4.46 4.90
N ALA A 9 -12.53 4.52 3.67
CA ALA A 9 -12.30 3.50 2.65
C ALA A 9 -10.83 3.47 2.21
N SER A 10 -10.24 4.64 1.95
CA SER A 10 -8.81 4.81 1.68
C SER A 10 -7.93 4.19 2.75
N VAL A 11 -8.16 4.52 4.02
CA VAL A 11 -7.35 3.99 5.13
C VAL A 11 -7.47 2.48 5.24
N ARG A 12 -8.66 1.90 5.01
CA ARG A 12 -8.84 0.44 5.01
C ARG A 12 -8.04 -0.24 3.91
N ASP A 13 -8.02 0.33 2.71
CA ASP A 13 -7.30 -0.27 1.58
C ASP A 13 -5.78 -0.12 1.72
N VAL A 14 -5.31 0.99 2.28
CA VAL A 14 -3.88 1.15 2.61
C VAL A 14 -3.48 0.23 3.76
N ALA A 15 -4.33 0.01 4.76
CA ALA A 15 -4.08 -1.00 5.79
C ALA A 15 -4.05 -2.42 5.21
N ALA A 16 -4.92 -2.72 4.24
CA ALA A 16 -4.87 -4.00 3.52
C ALA A 16 -3.57 -4.13 2.72
N LEU A 17 -3.11 -3.07 2.07
CA LEU A 17 -1.82 -3.04 1.36
C LEU A 17 -0.66 -3.30 2.32
N GLN A 18 -0.69 -2.70 3.51
CA GLN A 18 0.32 -2.94 4.55
C GLN A 18 0.35 -4.40 4.98
N ALA A 19 -0.82 -5.00 5.23
CA ALA A 19 -0.92 -6.40 5.63
C ALA A 19 -0.33 -7.34 4.55
N VAL A 20 -0.60 -7.06 3.28
CA VAL A 20 -0.08 -7.86 2.15
C VAL A 20 1.42 -7.69 1.98
N LEU A 21 1.97 -6.48 2.17
CA LEU A 21 3.41 -6.24 2.20
C LEU A 21 4.08 -7.07 3.30
N ASP A 22 3.49 -7.09 4.50
CA ASP A 22 3.99 -7.86 5.63
C ASP A 22 3.93 -9.38 5.39
N GLU A 23 2.87 -9.88 4.74
CA GLU A 23 2.75 -11.29 4.33
C GLU A 23 3.76 -11.64 3.22
N THR A 24 3.89 -10.81 2.19
CA THR A 24 4.90 -10.98 1.13
C THR A 24 6.30 -11.14 1.73
N GLN A 25 6.66 -10.28 2.69
CA GLN A 25 7.92 -10.37 3.41
C GLN A 25 8.03 -11.65 4.26
N ARG A 26 6.93 -12.13 4.87
CA ARG A 26 6.92 -13.40 5.61
C ARG A 26 7.12 -14.59 4.67
N ALA A 27 6.39 -14.65 3.56
CA ALA A 27 6.48 -15.69 2.55
C ALA A 27 7.91 -15.78 1.98
N LEU A 28 8.56 -14.64 1.73
CA LEU A 28 9.98 -14.59 1.36
C LEU A 28 10.89 -15.21 2.41
N ARG A 29 10.80 -14.75 3.66
CA ARG A 29 11.64 -15.27 4.76
C ARG A 29 11.45 -16.77 4.99
N ARG A 30 10.21 -17.25 4.82
CA ARG A 30 9.85 -18.67 4.99
C ARG A 30 10.11 -19.52 3.76
N ARG A 31 10.47 -18.91 2.63
CA ARG A 31 10.67 -19.58 1.33
C ARG A 31 9.41 -20.34 0.90
N GLU A 32 8.26 -19.68 0.98
CA GLU A 32 6.96 -20.21 0.59
C GLU A 32 6.57 -19.67 -0.80
N PRO A 33 7.03 -20.28 -1.92
CA PRO A 33 6.93 -19.69 -3.25
C PRO A 33 5.48 -19.52 -3.73
N VAL A 34 4.58 -20.43 -3.34
CA VAL A 34 3.15 -20.34 -3.69
C VAL A 34 2.49 -19.18 -2.95
N ALA A 35 2.78 -19.01 -1.66
CA ALA A 35 2.28 -17.88 -0.88
C ALA A 35 2.85 -16.57 -1.44
N LEU A 36 4.15 -16.53 -1.74
CA LEU A 36 4.81 -15.36 -2.31
C LEU A 36 4.17 -14.91 -3.63
N ALA A 37 3.90 -15.85 -4.55
CA ALA A 37 3.25 -15.52 -5.82
C ALA A 37 1.83 -14.97 -5.63
N SER A 38 1.07 -15.60 -4.73
CA SER A 38 -0.26 -15.11 -4.36
C SER A 38 -0.19 -13.70 -3.76
N ASP A 39 0.69 -13.48 -2.79
CA ASP A 39 0.82 -12.20 -2.10
C ASP A 39 1.26 -11.09 -3.04
N CYS A 40 2.15 -11.37 -3.99
CA CYS A 40 2.57 -10.39 -4.98
C CYS A 40 1.47 -10.00 -5.97
N GLN A 41 0.60 -10.93 -6.35
CA GLN A 41 -0.58 -10.59 -7.15
C GLN A 41 -1.59 -9.77 -6.34
N VAL A 42 -1.84 -10.13 -5.09
CA VAL A 42 -2.72 -9.35 -4.21
C VAL A 42 -2.15 -7.95 -3.96
N MET A 43 -0.84 -7.83 -3.79
CA MET A 43 -0.15 -6.55 -3.61
C MET A 43 -0.36 -5.64 -4.83
N HIS A 44 -0.19 -6.19 -6.03
CA HIS A 44 -0.48 -5.51 -7.29
C HIS A 44 -1.93 -5.01 -7.32
N ASP A 45 -2.91 -5.89 -7.07
CA ASP A 45 -4.33 -5.55 -7.22
C ASP A 45 -4.78 -4.49 -6.20
N VAL A 46 -4.32 -4.59 -4.95
CA VAL A 46 -4.63 -3.60 -3.92
C VAL A 46 -4.01 -2.25 -4.27
N ALA A 47 -2.75 -2.24 -4.69
CA ALA A 47 -1.99 -1.03 -5.00
C ALA A 47 -2.47 -0.33 -6.28
N ALA A 48 -2.79 -1.09 -7.33
CA ALA A 48 -3.17 -0.55 -8.64
C ALA A 48 -4.65 -0.18 -8.73
N VAL A 49 -5.52 -0.86 -7.98
CA VAL A 49 -6.98 -0.72 -8.13
C VAL A 49 -7.62 -0.16 -6.87
N ARG A 50 -7.44 -0.84 -5.74
CA ARG A 50 -8.24 -0.54 -4.54
C ARG A 50 -7.87 0.80 -3.90
N VAL A 51 -6.57 1.04 -3.66
CA VAL A 51 -6.13 2.31 -3.08
C VAL A 51 -6.50 3.50 -3.98
N PRO A 52 -6.16 3.52 -5.29
CA PRO A 52 -6.52 4.64 -6.17
C PRO A 52 -8.03 4.90 -6.27
N ALA A 53 -8.86 3.84 -6.23
CA ALA A 53 -10.32 3.98 -6.33
C ALA A 53 -10.96 4.68 -5.14
N HIS A 54 -10.29 4.70 -3.98
CA HIS A 54 -10.83 5.28 -2.75
C HIS A 54 -10.07 6.51 -2.27
N LEU A 55 -9.07 7.01 -3.01
CA LEU A 55 -8.33 8.21 -2.63
C LEU A 55 -9.28 9.39 -2.42
N PRO A 56 -9.10 10.18 -1.33
CA PRO A 56 -9.94 11.35 -1.10
C PRO A 56 -9.76 12.37 -2.22
N ALA A 57 -10.86 12.98 -2.67
CA ALA A 57 -10.83 14.09 -3.62
C ALA A 57 -11.24 15.41 -2.92
N PRO A 58 -10.58 16.56 -3.20
CA PRO A 58 -9.45 16.79 -4.10
C PRO A 58 -8.08 16.61 -3.40
N VAL A 59 -7.02 16.48 -4.21
CA VAL A 59 -5.64 16.16 -3.82
C VAL A 59 -5.08 17.06 -2.71
N GLY A 60 -5.24 16.64 -1.46
CA GLY A 60 -4.48 17.14 -0.31
C GLY A 60 -3.26 16.27 -0.04
N ASP A 61 -2.45 16.65 0.94
CA ASP A 61 -1.23 15.92 1.33
C ASP A 61 -1.51 14.43 1.59
N LEU A 62 -2.68 14.10 2.16
CA LEU A 62 -3.10 12.72 2.39
C LEU A 62 -3.23 11.92 1.09
N SER A 63 -3.96 12.41 0.09
CA SER A 63 -4.16 11.68 -1.18
C SER A 63 -2.84 11.53 -1.94
N ALA A 64 -1.95 12.52 -1.86
CA ALA A 64 -0.62 12.46 -2.47
C ALA A 64 0.26 11.39 -1.79
N GLU A 65 0.29 11.35 -0.45
CA GLU A 65 1.05 10.35 0.30
C GLU A 65 0.53 8.93 0.08
N LEU A 66 -0.79 8.71 0.17
CA LEU A 66 -1.39 7.39 -0.06
C LEU A 66 -1.20 6.93 -1.50
N GLY A 67 -1.33 7.83 -2.47
CA GLY A 67 -1.10 7.53 -3.89
C GLY A 67 0.36 7.17 -4.19
N ALA A 68 1.32 7.88 -3.59
CA ALA A 68 2.73 7.55 -3.73
C ALA A 68 3.06 6.18 -3.14
N ALA A 69 2.60 5.90 -1.91
CA ALA A 69 2.81 4.60 -1.28
C ALA A 69 2.21 3.43 -2.08
N ALA A 70 1.04 3.64 -2.70
CA ALA A 70 0.44 2.67 -3.60
C ALA A 70 1.28 2.47 -4.88
N ALA A 71 1.79 3.53 -5.49
CA ALA A 71 2.62 3.43 -6.68
C ALA A 71 3.92 2.63 -6.43
N ASP A 72 4.57 2.86 -5.28
CA ASP A 72 5.78 2.13 -4.90
C ASP A 72 5.50 0.64 -4.63
N ALA A 73 4.39 0.32 -3.96
CA ALA A 73 3.99 -1.07 -3.74
C ALA A 73 3.60 -1.79 -5.05
N HIS A 74 2.96 -1.07 -5.99
CA HIS A 74 2.65 -1.59 -7.32
C HIS A 74 3.93 -1.91 -8.11
N ALA A 75 4.94 -1.03 -8.07
CA ALA A 75 6.23 -1.29 -8.70
C ALA A 75 6.94 -2.50 -8.08
N ALA A 76 6.94 -2.62 -6.75
CA ALA A 76 7.49 -3.78 -6.05
C ALA A 76 6.77 -5.09 -6.44
N ALA A 77 5.46 -5.05 -6.69
CA ALA A 77 4.69 -6.23 -7.09
C ALA A 77 5.08 -6.73 -8.47
N HIS A 78 5.30 -5.83 -9.44
CA HIS A 78 5.80 -6.21 -10.75
C HIS A 78 7.20 -6.83 -10.70
N MET A 79 8.09 -6.32 -9.85
CA MET A 79 9.41 -6.92 -9.66
C MET A 79 9.31 -8.31 -9.03
N CYS A 80 8.44 -8.49 -8.04
CA CYS A 80 8.19 -9.80 -7.45
C CYS A 80 7.73 -10.83 -8.47
N LEU A 81 6.69 -10.49 -9.26
CA LEU A 81 6.14 -11.38 -10.27
C LEU A 81 7.19 -11.69 -11.35
N SER A 82 8.01 -10.71 -11.73
CA SER A 82 9.11 -10.89 -12.68
C SER A 82 10.19 -11.86 -12.19
N VAL A 83 10.48 -11.86 -10.88
CA VAL A 83 11.40 -12.82 -10.23
C VAL A 83 10.78 -14.22 -10.23
N ILE A 84 9.51 -14.35 -9.86
CA ILE A 84 8.80 -15.65 -9.83
C ILE A 84 8.73 -16.28 -11.22
N GLU A 85 8.44 -15.47 -12.24
CA GLU A 85 8.36 -15.89 -13.65
C GLU A 85 9.74 -16.14 -14.28
N GLN A 86 10.83 -15.90 -13.55
CA GLN A 86 12.21 -16.04 -14.02
C GLN A 86 12.46 -15.26 -15.31
N THR A 87 11.89 -14.05 -15.39
CA THR A 87 12.11 -13.19 -16.55
C THR A 87 13.61 -12.86 -16.66
N PRO A 88 14.13 -12.62 -17.87
CA PRO A 88 15.57 -12.38 -18.09
C PRO A 88 16.15 -11.19 -17.32
N ASN A 89 15.28 -10.31 -16.83
CA ASN A 89 15.65 -9.21 -15.97
C ASN A 89 15.72 -9.72 -14.52
N ASN A 90 16.92 -10.10 -14.08
CA ASN A 90 17.16 -10.59 -12.74
C ASN A 90 17.01 -9.44 -11.71
N TYR A 91 15.82 -9.30 -11.15
CA TYR A 91 15.46 -8.26 -10.18
C TYR A 91 15.61 -8.71 -8.72
N ASP A 92 16.24 -9.85 -8.42
CA ASP A 92 16.22 -10.42 -7.05
C ASP A 92 16.61 -9.41 -5.95
N ALA A 93 17.67 -8.63 -6.16
CA ALA A 93 18.11 -7.62 -5.20
C ALA A 93 17.27 -6.34 -5.24
N GLU A 94 16.81 -5.92 -6.42
CA GLU A 94 15.98 -4.73 -6.60
C GLU A 94 14.57 -4.95 -6.06
N PHE A 95 14.03 -6.16 -6.17
CA PHE A 95 12.76 -6.53 -5.58
C PHE A 95 12.81 -6.42 -4.06
N LEU A 96 13.85 -6.98 -3.42
CA LEU A 96 13.97 -6.93 -1.96
C LEU A 96 14.05 -5.49 -1.44
N SER A 97 14.85 -4.64 -2.07
CA SER A 97 14.98 -3.23 -1.67
C SER A 97 13.70 -2.44 -1.90
N ASN A 98 13.00 -2.66 -3.03
CA ASN A 98 11.74 -2.01 -3.33
C ASN A 98 10.59 -2.50 -2.43
N LEU A 99 10.57 -3.78 -2.05
CA LEU A 99 9.59 -4.31 -1.11
C LEU A 99 9.76 -3.69 0.28
N GLU A 100 11.00 -3.55 0.76
CA GLU A 100 11.27 -2.86 2.02
C GLU A 100 10.91 -1.37 1.96
N GLN A 101 11.21 -0.70 0.85
CA GLN A 101 10.87 0.70 0.65
C GLN A 101 9.35 0.91 0.61
N ALA A 102 8.62 0.11 -0.16
CA ALA A 102 7.16 0.13 -0.21
C ALA A 102 6.54 -0.09 1.19
N GLY A 103 7.08 -1.06 1.95
CA GLY A 103 6.70 -1.27 3.35
C GLY A 103 6.85 -0.02 4.22
N ARG A 104 8.00 0.65 4.14
CA ARG A 104 8.25 1.89 4.90
C ARG A 104 7.31 3.03 4.49
N GLN A 105 7.06 3.18 3.19
CA GLN A 105 6.19 4.25 2.67
C GLN A 105 4.73 4.02 3.03
N VAL A 106 4.23 2.79 2.95
CA VAL A 106 2.87 2.46 3.40
C VAL A 106 2.72 2.68 4.91
N GLN A 107 3.71 2.29 5.72
CA GLN A 107 3.69 2.58 7.16
C GLN A 107 3.66 4.09 7.45
N ALA A 108 4.45 4.88 6.73
CA ALA A 108 4.45 6.33 6.86
C ALA A 108 3.09 6.93 6.46
N ALA A 109 2.53 6.52 5.33
CA ALA A 109 1.24 6.96 4.84
C ALA A 109 0.11 6.62 5.83
N MET A 110 0.14 5.44 6.45
CA MET A 110 -0.79 5.06 7.52
C MET A 110 -0.64 5.93 8.77
N ALA A 111 0.59 6.28 9.16
CA ALA A 111 0.82 7.18 10.29
C ALA A 111 0.27 8.59 10.02
N THR A 112 0.41 9.10 8.80
CA THR A 112 -0.21 10.37 8.39
C THR A 112 -1.72 10.28 8.39
N ALA A 113 -2.29 9.23 7.77
CA ALA A 113 -3.73 9.03 7.72
C ALA A 113 -4.38 8.98 9.12
N ASN A 114 -3.74 8.29 10.06
CA ASN A 114 -4.20 8.24 11.45
C ASN A 114 -4.22 9.62 12.13
N LYS A 115 -3.22 10.48 11.86
CA LYS A 115 -3.18 11.85 12.38
C LYS A 115 -4.31 12.70 11.79
N TYR A 116 -4.56 12.59 10.49
CA TYR A 116 -5.67 13.28 9.83
C TYR A 116 -7.02 12.89 10.43
N LEU A 117 -7.27 11.59 10.59
CA LEU A 117 -8.53 11.10 11.18
C LEU A 117 -8.71 11.54 12.64
N ALA A 118 -7.63 11.56 13.42
CA ALA A 118 -7.65 12.01 14.82
C ALA A 118 -7.91 13.53 14.93
N GLY A 119 -7.27 14.35 14.09
CA GLY A 119 -7.48 15.80 14.04
C GLY A 119 -8.88 16.19 13.54
N SER A 120 -9.40 15.46 12.56
CA SER A 120 -10.77 15.64 12.04
C SER A 120 -11.87 15.22 13.03
N ALA A 121 -11.55 14.41 14.05
CA ALA A 121 -12.50 14.04 15.11
C ALA A 121 -12.65 15.13 16.19
N THR A 122 -11.80 16.16 16.19
CA THR A 122 -11.80 17.25 17.19
C THR A 122 -12.35 18.59 16.68
N GLY A 123 -13.08 18.61 15.56
CA GLY A 123 -13.77 19.82 15.09
C GLY A 123 -14.77 20.34 16.13
N PRO A 124 -14.86 21.67 16.37
CA PRO A 124 -15.67 22.22 17.45
C PRO A 124 -17.15 21.86 17.25
N ALA A 125 -17.77 21.34 18.30
CA ALA A 125 -19.23 21.28 18.41
C ALA A 125 -19.77 22.70 18.19
N ALA A 126 -20.53 22.89 17.12
CA ALA A 126 -21.14 24.18 16.82
C ALA A 126 -22.16 24.56 17.92
N PRO A 127 -22.30 25.85 18.26
CA PRO A 127 -23.29 26.33 19.24
C PRO A 127 -24.73 26.19 18.74
#